data_AF-A0A838W1K9-F1
#
_entry.id   AF-A0A838W1K9-F1
#
_cell.length_a   1.000
_cell.length_b   1.000
_cell.length_c   1.000
_cell.angle_alpha   90.00
_cell.angle_beta   90.00
_cell.angle_gamma   90.00
#
_symmetry.space_group_name_H-M   'P 1'
#
loop_
_entity.id
_entity.type
_entity.pdbx_description
1 polymer ?
#
loop_
_entity_poly.entity_id
_entity_poly.type
_entity_poly.pdbx_seq_one_letter_code
_entity_poly.pdbx_strand_id
1 'polypeptide(L)'
;MKTLNQHYDIWLKTYSRLEDLISTILVKTFRSADKWLDEKKENTDHLANQETVDAQVFEDAIDRLAYNTAINRRFEHYYDLTITYLKSYLKEKYAVRSLAPNKVFQVCCDQQLISQAERGELTKIAQYAKSIRKPYNSEGDYAFSDEILIYTVTLKDIVEKLKPNTTCSLKSLVHPLEQHKLSN
;
A
#
# COMPACT_ATOMS: atom_id res chain seq x y z
N MET A 1 11.84 -22.68 -4.16
CA MET A 1 10.48 -22.14 -3.91
C MET A 1 10.51 -21.51 -2.52
N LYS A 2 10.07 -20.26 -2.34
CA LYS A 2 10.14 -19.60 -1.02
C LYS A 2 9.02 -20.11 -0.08
N THR A 3 9.30 -20.22 1.22
CA THR A 3 8.33 -20.61 2.26
C THR A 3 7.42 -19.44 2.67
N LEU A 4 6.28 -19.69 3.33
CA LEU A 4 5.42 -18.62 3.85
C LEU A 4 6.18 -17.66 4.79
N ASN A 5 7.03 -18.20 5.68
CA ASN A 5 7.89 -17.39 6.55
C ASN A 5 8.83 -16.49 5.74
N GLN A 6 9.45 -17.00 4.67
CA GLN A 6 10.31 -16.19 3.82
C GLN A 6 9.54 -15.08 3.09
N HIS A 7 8.30 -15.33 2.66
CA HIS A 7 7.45 -14.27 2.10
C HIS A 7 7.07 -13.22 3.14
N TYR A 8 6.76 -13.65 4.36
CA TYR A 8 6.47 -12.74 5.48
C TYR A 8 7.68 -11.85 5.81
N ASP A 9 8.88 -12.42 5.94
CA ASP A 9 10.10 -11.68 6.26
C ASP A 9 10.45 -10.64 5.19
N ILE A 10 10.29 -11.00 3.91
CA ILE A 10 10.49 -10.06 2.80
C ILE A 10 9.46 -8.94 2.86
N TRP A 11 8.19 -9.28 3.07
CA TRP A 11 7.12 -8.31 3.19
C TRP A 11 7.37 -7.33 4.35
N LEU A 12 7.76 -7.84 5.53
CA LEU A 12 8.01 -7.04 6.73
C LEU A 12 9.19 -6.07 6.53
N LYS A 13 10.28 -6.54 5.94
CA LYS A 13 11.44 -5.69 5.61
C LYS A 13 11.07 -4.58 4.62
N THR A 14 10.22 -4.88 3.64
CA THR A 14 9.76 -3.87 2.67
C THR A 14 8.80 -2.87 3.31
N TYR A 15 7.90 -3.33 4.20
CA TYR A 15 7.02 -2.46 4.98
C TYR A 15 7.83 -1.42 5.76
N SER A 16 8.80 -1.85 6.58
CA SER A 16 9.61 -0.92 7.38
C SER A 16 10.31 0.13 6.53
N ARG A 17 10.85 -0.25 5.37
CA ARG A 17 11.47 0.70 4.43
C ARG A 17 10.50 1.68 3.79
N LEU A 18 9.24 1.30 3.61
CA LEU A 18 8.19 2.18 3.11
C LEU A 18 7.76 3.15 4.21
N GLU A 19 7.55 2.65 5.44
CA GLU A 19 7.21 3.44 6.63
C GLU A 19 8.28 4.50 6.93
N ASP A 20 9.57 4.13 6.87
CA ASP A 20 10.69 5.07 7.04
C ASP A 20 10.67 6.18 5.97
N LEU A 21 10.36 5.82 4.72
CA LEU A 21 10.29 6.78 3.62
C LEU A 21 9.12 7.73 3.79
N ILE A 22 7.93 7.20 4.08
CA ILE A 22 6.72 8.02 4.32
C ILE A 22 6.98 8.98 5.49
N SER A 23 7.56 8.49 6.59
CA SER A 23 7.91 9.31 7.75
C SER A 23 8.92 10.41 7.39
N THR A 24 9.96 10.08 6.63
CA THR A 24 10.97 11.04 6.18
C THR A 24 10.34 12.14 5.32
N ILE A 25 9.44 11.77 4.42
CA ILE A 25 8.77 12.72 3.52
C ILE A 25 7.82 13.60 4.30
N LEU A 26 6.99 13.05 5.18
CA LEU A 26 6.11 13.84 6.05
C LEU A 26 6.90 14.87 6.88
N VAL A 27 7.98 14.45 7.54
CA VAL A 27 8.84 15.37 8.33
C VAL A 27 9.42 16.48 7.47
N LYS A 28 9.91 16.17 6.26
CA LYS A 28 10.42 17.20 5.34
C LYS A 28 9.32 18.15 4.88
N THR A 29 8.16 17.63 4.48
CA THR A 29 7.04 18.44 4.00
C THR A 29 6.50 19.38 5.09
N PHE A 30 6.37 18.91 6.34
CA PHE A 30 5.94 19.74 7.47
C PHE A 30 7.00 20.79 7.84
N ARG A 31 8.29 20.43 7.88
CA ARG A 31 9.37 21.40 8.15
C ARG A 31 9.46 22.50 7.10
N SER A 32 9.28 22.15 5.82
CA SER A 32 9.26 23.16 4.75
C SER A 32 8.04 24.08 4.86
N ALA A 33 6.89 23.57 5.33
CA ALA A 33 5.69 24.37 5.55
C ALA A 33 5.84 25.37 6.71
N ASP A 34 6.43 24.93 7.84
CA ASP A 34 6.73 25.80 8.97
C ASP A 34 7.74 26.89 8.59
N LYS A 35 8.81 26.52 7.89
CA LYS A 35 9.82 27.47 7.40
C LYS A 35 9.22 28.51 6.43
N TRP A 36 8.35 28.08 5.52
CA TRP A 36 7.65 28.99 4.60
C TRP A 36 6.70 29.96 5.32
N LEU A 37 6.01 29.50 6.38
CA LEU A 37 5.14 30.35 7.20
C LEU A 37 5.95 31.40 7.96
N ASP A 38 7.10 31.04 8.51
CA ASP A 38 8.02 31.96 9.18
C ASP A 38 8.61 32.99 8.20
N GLU A 39 9.09 32.53 7.04
CA GLU A 39 9.63 33.40 5.98
C GLU A 39 8.56 34.35 5.40
N LYS A 40 7.31 33.90 5.26
CA LYS A 40 6.17 34.76 4.84
C LYS A 40 5.85 35.84 5.87
N LYS A 41 6.01 35.54 7.16
CA LYS A 41 5.74 36.47 8.27
C LYS A 41 6.82 37.55 8.36
N GLU A 42 8.06 37.23 8.00
CA GLU A 42 9.16 38.19 7.89
C GLU A 42 9.16 38.97 6.55
N ASN A 43 8.78 38.35 5.42
CA ASN A 43 8.76 39.02 4.11
C ASN A 43 7.57 39.95 3.86
N THR A 44 6.54 39.99 4.72
CA THR A 44 5.48 41.01 4.62
C THR A 44 5.99 42.45 4.82
N ASP A 45 7.23 42.63 5.28
CA ASP A 45 7.85 43.95 5.47
C ASP A 45 8.69 44.45 4.26
N HIS A 46 9.02 43.61 3.26
CA HIS A 46 9.88 44.04 2.14
C HIS A 46 9.46 43.49 0.76
N LEU A 47 8.88 44.38 -0.05
CA LEU A 47 8.30 44.17 -1.38
C LEU A 47 9.32 43.96 -2.53
N ALA A 48 10.48 43.34 -2.28
CA ALA A 48 11.56 43.17 -3.28
C ALA A 48 11.84 41.70 -3.70
N ASN A 49 11.09 40.71 -3.19
CA ASN A 49 11.49 39.29 -3.19
C ASN A 49 10.70 38.37 -4.15
N GLN A 50 10.12 38.90 -5.24
CA GLN A 50 9.15 38.15 -6.04
C GLN A 50 9.80 37.09 -6.97
N GLU A 51 10.99 37.35 -7.53
CA GLU A 51 11.69 36.38 -8.41
C GLU A 51 12.40 35.25 -7.66
N THR A 52 12.85 35.48 -6.42
CA THR A 52 13.51 34.48 -5.57
C THR A 52 12.52 33.48 -4.98
N VAL A 53 11.31 33.94 -4.62
CA VAL A 53 10.22 33.07 -4.17
C VAL A 53 9.74 32.14 -5.29
N ASP A 54 9.67 32.61 -6.53
CA ASP A 54 9.24 31.78 -7.67
C ASP A 54 10.23 30.65 -7.99
N ALA A 55 11.54 30.88 -7.88
CA ALA A 55 12.56 29.84 -8.08
C ALA A 55 12.52 28.76 -6.98
N GLN A 56 12.36 29.16 -5.72
CA GLN A 56 12.32 28.22 -4.59
C GLN A 56 11.02 27.42 -4.54
N VAL A 57 9.88 28.03 -4.90
CA VAL A 57 8.60 27.33 -5.07
C VAL A 57 8.67 26.29 -6.19
N PHE A 58 9.40 26.59 -7.27
CA PHE A 58 9.61 25.66 -8.37
C PHE A 58 10.52 24.47 -7.99
N GLU A 59 11.61 24.72 -7.26
CA GLU A 59 12.49 23.65 -6.75
C GLU A 59 11.75 22.73 -5.76
N ASP A 60 10.98 23.29 -4.83
CA ASP A 60 10.12 22.53 -3.90
C ASP A 60 9.06 21.70 -4.65
N ALA A 61 8.54 22.18 -5.79
CA ALA A 61 7.59 21.44 -6.62
C ALA A 61 8.25 20.25 -7.33
N ILE A 62 9.48 20.40 -7.84
CA ILE A 62 10.27 19.31 -8.43
C ILE A 62 10.62 18.25 -7.38
N ASP A 63 11.02 18.68 -6.19
CA ASP A 63 11.33 17.78 -5.09
C ASP A 63 10.08 16.98 -4.66
N ARG A 64 8.95 17.67 -4.45
CA ARG A 64 7.65 17.00 -4.16
C ARG A 64 7.27 16.00 -5.25
N LEU A 65 7.46 16.35 -6.52
CA LEU A 65 7.21 15.47 -7.65
C LEU A 65 8.06 14.18 -7.60
N ALA A 66 9.37 14.33 -7.35
CA ALA A 66 10.28 13.19 -7.23
C ALA A 66 9.90 12.29 -6.03
N TYR A 67 9.55 12.90 -4.89
CA TYR A 67 9.09 12.18 -3.70
C TYR A 67 7.79 11.41 -3.95
N ASN A 68 6.80 12.02 -4.59
CA ASN A 68 5.50 11.39 -4.85
C ASN A 68 5.66 10.20 -5.80
N THR A 69 6.50 10.35 -6.83
CA THR A 69 6.84 9.24 -7.74
C THR A 69 7.53 8.09 -7.01
N ALA A 70 8.48 8.39 -6.12
CA ALA A 70 9.19 7.39 -5.35
C ALA A 70 8.27 6.63 -4.38
N ILE A 71 7.39 7.33 -3.66
CA ILE A 71 6.40 6.71 -2.77
C ILE A 71 5.45 5.83 -3.57
N ASN A 72 4.86 6.33 -4.66
CA ASN A 72 3.90 5.56 -5.46
C ASN A 72 4.52 4.24 -5.96
N ARG A 73 5.76 4.27 -6.47
CA ARG A 73 6.48 3.06 -6.89
C ARG A 73 6.74 2.10 -5.74
N ARG A 74 7.09 2.61 -4.55
CA ARG A 74 7.30 1.74 -3.37
C ARG A 74 6.00 1.16 -2.86
N PHE A 75 4.92 1.93 -2.85
CA PHE A 75 3.59 1.47 -2.49
C PHE A 75 3.11 0.38 -3.44
N GLU A 76 3.29 0.57 -4.75
CA GLU A 76 2.97 -0.45 -5.76
C GLU A 76 3.71 -1.77 -5.48
N HIS A 77 5.01 -1.68 -5.22
CA HIS A 77 5.82 -2.85 -4.87
C HIS A 77 5.33 -3.51 -3.58
N TYR A 78 4.99 -2.72 -2.56
CA TYR A 78 4.47 -3.20 -1.29
C TYR A 78 3.11 -3.89 -1.43
N TYR A 79 2.23 -3.35 -2.27
CA TYR A 79 0.96 -3.97 -2.63
C TYR A 79 1.16 -5.34 -3.30
N ASP A 80 2.08 -5.44 -4.28
CA ASP A 80 2.38 -6.72 -4.95
C ASP A 80 2.94 -7.78 -4.00
N LEU A 81 3.80 -7.37 -3.07
CA LEU A 81 4.30 -8.27 -2.03
C LEU A 81 3.17 -8.74 -1.10
N THR A 82 2.23 -7.86 -0.77
CA THR A 82 1.05 -8.22 0.03
C THR A 82 0.21 -9.28 -0.69
N ILE A 83 -0.07 -9.09 -1.99
CA ILE A 83 -0.76 -10.09 -2.81
C ILE A 83 0.00 -11.41 -2.86
N THR A 84 1.32 -11.36 -3.03
CA THR A 84 2.18 -12.55 -3.06
C THR A 84 2.15 -13.31 -1.74
N TYR A 85 2.19 -12.59 -0.63
CA TYR A 85 2.08 -13.14 0.71
C TYR A 85 0.72 -13.83 0.91
N LEU A 86 -0.39 -13.14 0.64
CA LEU A 86 -1.74 -13.69 0.81
C LEU A 86 -1.97 -14.94 -0.05
N LYS A 87 -1.49 -14.95 -1.31
CA LYS A 87 -1.52 -16.15 -2.14
C LYS A 87 -0.75 -17.31 -1.53
N SER A 88 0.41 -17.03 -0.94
CA SER A 88 1.23 -18.05 -0.27
C SER A 88 0.54 -18.57 0.99
N TYR A 89 -0.08 -17.69 1.76
CA TYR A 89 -0.85 -18.05 2.95
C TYR A 89 -2.03 -18.95 2.60
N LEU A 90 -2.86 -18.55 1.62
CA LEU A 90 -3.98 -19.35 1.12
C LEU A 90 -3.55 -20.70 0.56
N LYS A 91 -2.41 -20.75 -0.14
CA LYS A 91 -1.85 -22.00 -0.64
C LYS A 91 -1.41 -22.94 0.48
N GLU A 92 -0.73 -22.43 1.49
CA GLU A 92 -0.16 -23.25 2.56
C GLU A 92 -1.21 -23.68 3.60
N LYS A 93 -2.10 -22.78 4.00
CA LYS A 93 -3.09 -23.03 5.07
C LYS A 93 -4.43 -23.58 4.55
N TYR A 94 -4.79 -23.31 3.30
CA TYR A 94 -6.10 -23.66 2.72
C TYR A 94 -6.01 -24.47 1.42
N ALA A 95 -4.80 -24.87 0.99
CA ALA A 95 -4.57 -25.60 -0.26
C ALA A 95 -5.11 -24.92 -1.54
N VAL A 96 -5.43 -23.62 -1.49
CA VAL A 96 -5.91 -22.86 -2.66
C VAL A 96 -4.75 -22.58 -3.61
N ARG A 97 -4.83 -23.07 -4.86
CA ARG A 97 -3.76 -22.93 -5.86
C ARG A 97 -4.17 -22.00 -7.00
N SER A 98 -3.18 -21.39 -7.65
CA SER A 98 -3.34 -20.66 -8.92
C SER A 98 -4.40 -19.55 -8.90
N LEU A 99 -4.32 -18.67 -7.90
CA LEU A 99 -5.27 -17.57 -7.76
C LEU A 99 -4.86 -16.34 -8.57
N ALA A 100 -5.79 -15.79 -9.35
CA ALA A 100 -5.61 -14.49 -9.99
C ALA A 100 -5.55 -13.36 -8.93
N PRO A 101 -4.71 -12.31 -9.10
CA PRO A 101 -4.57 -11.24 -8.12
C PRO A 101 -5.90 -10.60 -7.68
N ASN A 102 -6.80 -10.37 -8.62
CA ASN A 102 -8.13 -9.77 -8.40
C ASN A 102 -9.10 -10.67 -7.60
N LYS A 103 -8.76 -11.94 -7.38
CA LYS A 103 -9.57 -12.89 -6.61
C LYS A 103 -9.04 -13.13 -5.20
N VAL A 104 -7.83 -12.64 -4.88
CA VAL A 104 -7.18 -12.86 -3.57
C VAL A 104 -8.05 -12.39 -2.42
N PHE A 105 -8.52 -11.14 -2.45
CA PHE A 105 -9.34 -10.60 -1.38
C PHE A 105 -10.72 -11.25 -1.28
N GLN A 106 -11.31 -11.66 -2.41
CA GLN A 106 -12.56 -12.44 -2.40
C GLN A 106 -12.35 -13.75 -1.65
N VAL A 107 -11.31 -14.51 -1.99
CA VAL A 107 -11.05 -15.81 -1.35
C VAL A 107 -10.68 -15.64 0.12
N CYS A 108 -9.88 -14.63 0.50
CA CYS A 108 -9.64 -14.32 1.91
C CYS A 108 -10.97 -14.07 2.67
N CYS A 109 -11.90 -13.35 2.05
CA CYS A 109 -13.21 -13.08 2.65
C CYS A 109 -14.07 -14.35 2.74
N ASP A 110 -14.07 -15.19 1.70
CA ASP A 110 -14.82 -16.45 1.66
C ASP A 110 -14.32 -17.44 2.73
N GLN A 111 -13.01 -17.42 3.01
CA GLN A 111 -12.36 -18.19 4.07
C GLN A 111 -12.46 -17.52 5.45
N GLN A 112 -13.21 -16.42 5.59
CA GLN A 112 -13.40 -15.66 6.82
C GLN A 112 -12.10 -15.15 7.46
N LEU A 113 -11.04 -14.99 6.65
CA LEU A 113 -9.76 -14.42 7.07
C LEU A 113 -9.83 -12.89 7.21
N ILE A 114 -10.75 -12.29 6.46
CA ILE A 114 -11.07 -10.87 6.48
C ILE A 114 -12.58 -10.72 6.40
N SER A 115 -13.09 -9.62 6.94
CA SER A 115 -14.49 -9.22 6.84
C SER A 115 -14.83 -8.65 5.46
N GLN A 116 -16.14 -8.56 5.17
CA GLN A 116 -16.63 -7.92 3.94
C GLN A 116 -16.27 -6.42 3.89
N ALA A 117 -16.23 -5.74 5.05
CA ALA A 117 -15.82 -4.34 5.13
C ALA A 117 -14.34 -4.17 4.76
N GLU A 118 -13.46 -4.99 5.34
CA GLU A 118 -12.01 -4.99 5.02
C GLU A 118 -11.76 -5.32 3.55
N ARG A 119 -12.50 -6.26 2.99
CA ARG A 119 -12.46 -6.54 1.55
C ARG A 119 -12.84 -5.31 0.71
N GLY A 120 -13.84 -4.55 1.15
CA GLY A 120 -14.22 -3.28 0.53
C GLY A 120 -13.05 -2.30 0.46
N GLU A 121 -12.35 -2.09 1.58
CA GLU A 121 -11.16 -1.24 1.64
C GLU A 121 -10.01 -1.76 0.78
N LEU A 122 -9.72 -3.07 0.83
CA LEU A 122 -8.70 -3.69 -0.03
C LEU A 122 -9.02 -3.57 -1.53
N THR A 123 -10.30 -3.48 -1.89
CA THR A 123 -10.72 -3.26 -3.28
C THR A 123 -10.42 -1.82 -3.73
N LYS A 124 -10.63 -0.82 -2.85
CA LYS A 124 -10.22 0.58 -3.12
C LYS A 124 -8.70 0.67 -3.28
N ILE A 125 -7.96 0.01 -2.39
CA ILE A 125 -6.50 -0.09 -2.45
C ILE A 125 -6.03 -0.68 -3.79
N ALA A 126 -6.68 -1.75 -4.26
CA ALA A 126 -6.36 -2.36 -5.56
C ALA A 126 -6.63 -1.42 -6.75
N GLN A 127 -7.70 -0.62 -6.67
CA GLN A 127 -8.01 0.38 -7.69
C GLN A 127 -6.95 1.50 -7.69
N TYR A 128 -6.54 1.96 -6.51
CA TYR A 128 -5.47 2.92 -6.36
C TYR A 128 -4.13 2.39 -6.89
N ALA A 129 -3.72 1.18 -6.51
CA ALA A 129 -2.52 0.54 -7.05
C ALA A 129 -2.56 0.40 -8.58
N LYS A 130 -3.74 0.24 -9.17
CA LYS A 130 -3.93 0.21 -10.63
C LYS A 130 -3.89 1.60 -11.26
N SER A 131 -4.36 2.66 -10.58
CA SER A 131 -4.34 4.02 -11.13
C SER A 131 -2.91 4.54 -11.23
N ILE A 132 -2.09 4.33 -10.20
CA ILE A 132 -0.68 4.79 -10.16
C ILE A 132 0.25 4.02 -11.13
N ARG A 133 -0.20 2.89 -11.69
CA ARG A 133 0.52 2.08 -12.69
C ARG A 133 0.41 2.60 -14.11
N LYS A 134 -0.60 3.43 -14.40
CA LYS A 134 -0.81 3.91 -15.77
C LYS A 134 0.34 4.85 -16.16
N PRO A 135 0.82 4.77 -17.41
CA PRO A 135 1.76 5.77 -17.91
C PRO A 135 1.13 7.16 -17.78
N TYR A 136 1.90 8.09 -17.24
CA TYR A 136 1.49 9.45 -16.89
C TYR A 136 1.13 10.22 -18.17
N ASN A 137 -0.12 10.65 -18.31
CA ASN A 137 -0.60 11.29 -19.53
C ASN A 137 -0.93 12.79 -19.39
N SER A 138 -0.74 13.43 -18.23
CA SER A 138 -0.98 14.87 -18.08
C SER A 138 -0.41 15.46 -16.79
N GLU A 139 -0.06 16.75 -16.84
CA GLU A 139 0.59 17.60 -15.82
C GLU A 139 -0.17 17.80 -14.48
N GLY A 140 -1.05 16.88 -14.06
CA GLY A 140 -1.96 17.09 -12.91
C GLY A 140 -2.00 16.00 -11.82
N ASP A 141 -1.41 14.82 -12.03
CA ASP A 141 -1.66 13.65 -11.16
C ASP A 141 -0.57 13.41 -10.09
N TYR A 142 0.13 14.46 -9.68
CA TYR A 142 1.24 14.38 -8.72
C TYR A 142 0.82 14.56 -7.27
N ALA A 143 -0.38 14.12 -6.88
CA ALA A 143 -0.75 14.11 -5.48
C ALA A 143 -0.17 12.85 -4.80
N PHE A 144 0.76 13.04 -3.86
CA PHE A 144 0.82 12.13 -2.72
C PHE A 144 -0.57 12.14 -2.11
N SER A 145 -1.28 11.02 -2.24
CA SER A 145 -2.57 10.89 -1.59
C SER A 145 -2.28 10.60 -0.13
N ASP A 146 -2.84 11.39 0.79
CA ASP A 146 -2.86 11.07 2.23
C ASP A 146 -3.39 9.63 2.45
N GLU A 147 -4.14 9.10 1.49
CA GLU A 147 -4.61 7.72 1.46
C GLU A 147 -3.48 6.68 1.41
N ILE A 148 -2.28 6.98 0.90
CA ILE A 148 -1.17 5.99 0.85
C ILE A 148 -0.81 5.53 2.26
N LEU A 149 -0.80 6.44 3.24
CA LEU A 149 -0.55 6.08 4.63
C LEU A 149 -1.65 5.15 5.15
N ILE A 150 -2.92 5.52 4.92
CA ILE A 150 -4.10 4.74 5.33
C ILE A 150 -4.06 3.34 4.69
N TYR A 151 -3.76 3.26 3.39
CA TYR A 151 -3.66 2.01 2.64
C TYR A 151 -2.50 1.15 3.14
N THR A 152 -1.35 1.76 3.44
CA THR A 152 -0.18 1.06 3.96
C THR A 152 -0.47 0.44 5.32
N VAL A 153 -1.11 1.18 6.23
CA VAL A 153 -1.55 0.68 7.54
C VAL A 153 -2.59 -0.43 7.39
N THR A 154 -3.59 -0.24 6.51
CA THR A 154 -4.63 -1.23 6.26
C THR A 154 -4.04 -2.55 5.77
N LEU A 155 -3.13 -2.52 4.79
CA LEU A 155 -2.46 -3.73 4.30
C LEU A 155 -1.63 -4.40 5.40
N LYS A 156 -0.96 -3.61 6.25
CA LYS A 156 -0.23 -4.14 7.40
C LYS A 156 -1.13 -4.87 8.36
N ASP A 157 -2.24 -4.28 8.77
CA ASP A 157 -3.13 -4.88 9.76
C ASP A 157 -3.71 -6.21 9.26
N ILE A 158 -4.03 -6.30 7.96
CA ILE A 158 -4.48 -7.57 7.35
C ILE A 158 -3.39 -8.63 7.37
N VAL A 159 -2.15 -8.29 7.01
CA VAL A 159 -1.04 -9.26 7.01
C VAL A 159 -0.65 -9.67 8.43
N GLU A 160 -0.67 -8.73 9.37
CA GLU A 160 -0.40 -8.98 10.80
C GLU A 160 -1.42 -9.95 11.42
N LYS A 161 -2.70 -9.85 11.07
CA LYS A 161 -3.74 -10.82 11.47
C LYS A 161 -3.42 -12.23 10.97
N LEU A 162 -2.81 -12.32 9.79
CA LEU A 162 -2.52 -13.57 9.10
C LEU A 162 -1.10 -14.08 9.31
N LYS A 163 -0.41 -13.69 10.39
CA LYS A 163 0.95 -14.14 10.67
C LYS A 163 1.12 -15.67 10.55
N PRO A 164 2.29 -16.17 10.12
CA PRO A 164 2.49 -17.60 9.84
C PRO A 164 2.23 -18.53 11.04
N ASN A 165 2.44 -18.00 12.25
CA ASN A 165 2.29 -18.70 13.53
C ASN A 165 0.91 -18.55 14.15
N THR A 166 0.00 -17.79 13.55
CA THR A 166 -1.40 -17.75 13.99
C THR A 166 -2.02 -19.11 13.68
N THR A 167 -2.33 -19.88 14.71
CA THR A 167 -3.05 -21.15 14.57
C THR A 167 -4.46 -20.86 14.11
N CYS A 168 -4.69 -20.90 12.80
CA CYS A 168 -6.04 -20.94 12.28
C CYS A 168 -6.62 -22.30 12.66
N SER A 169 -7.49 -22.31 13.67
CA SER A 169 -8.16 -23.52 14.13
C SER A 169 -8.93 -24.13 12.97
N LEU A 170 -8.51 -25.31 12.52
CA LEU A 170 -9.10 -26.12 11.43
C LEU A 170 -10.50 -26.66 11.78
N LYS A 171 -11.31 -25.93 12.54
CA LYS A 171 -12.66 -26.31 12.96
C LYS A 171 -13.73 -25.44 12.30
N SER A 172 -13.75 -25.39 10.98
CA SER A 172 -15.00 -25.35 10.18
C SER A 172 -14.65 -25.33 8.70
N LEU A 173 -15.43 -26.07 7.90
CA LEU A 173 -15.38 -26.13 6.43
C LEU A 173 -14.46 -27.22 5.84
N VAL A 174 -14.62 -28.43 6.35
CA VAL A 174 -14.81 -29.56 5.42
C VAL A 174 -16.30 -29.58 5.08
N HIS A 175 -16.68 -29.13 3.89
CA HIS A 175 -17.92 -29.53 3.22
C HIS A 175 -17.85 -29.23 1.71
N PRO A 176 -18.60 -29.96 0.87
CA PRO A 176 -18.02 -30.95 -0.04
C PRO A 176 -18.17 -30.51 -1.51
N LEU A 177 -17.05 -30.31 -2.21
CA LEU A 177 -17.06 -30.07 -3.67
C LEU A 177 -16.55 -31.27 -4.49
N GLU A 178 -16.35 -32.45 -3.87
CA GLU A 178 -15.83 -33.63 -4.56
C GLU A 178 -16.72 -34.90 -4.44
N GLN A 179 -18.05 -34.78 -4.49
CA GLN A 179 -18.93 -35.96 -4.63
C GLN A 179 -19.80 -36.00 -5.90
N HIS A 180 -19.63 -35.06 -6.84
CA HIS A 180 -20.28 -35.15 -8.15
C HIS A 180 -19.31 -35.55 -9.26
N LYS A 181 -18.59 -36.65 -9.08
CA LYS A 181 -18.06 -37.49 -10.18
C LYS A 181 -17.95 -38.91 -9.67
N LEU A 182 -19.04 -39.67 -9.78
CA LEU A 182 -19.15 -41.13 -9.88
C LEU A 182 -20.53 -41.54 -9.37
N SER A 183 -21.55 -41.45 -10.24
CA SER A 183 -22.71 -42.35 -10.26
C SER A 183 -23.55 -42.05 -11.49
N ASN A 184 -23.61 -43.06 -12.36
CA ASN A 184 -24.40 -43.25 -13.59
C ASN A 184 -23.97 -42.47 -14.83
#